data_AF-A0A1C6EW41-F1
#
_entry.id   AF-A0A1C6EW41-F1
#
_cell.length_a   1.000
_cell.length_b   1.000
_cell.length_c   1.000
_cell.angle_alpha   90.00
_cell.angle_beta   90.00
_cell.angle_gamma   90.00
#
_symmetry.space_group_name_H-M   'P 1'
#
loop_
_entity.id
_entity.type
_entity.pdbx_description
1 polymer ?
#
loop_
_entity_poly.entity_id
_entity_poly.type
_entity_poly.pdbx_seq_one_letter_code
_entity_poly.pdbx_strand_id
1 'polypeptide(L)' 'MRKKAKSITWKDRQRIELLLKVELPVTQIAADIGVTRGAIYQEITRGGQPYSADLAQKNVGA' A
#
# COMPACT_ATOMS: atom_id res chain seq x y z
N MET A 1 6.90 4.82 24.22
CA MET A 1 5.89 5.31 23.24
C MET A 1 6.05 4.57 21.93
N ARG A 2 5.04 3.82 21.48
CA ARG A 2 5.04 3.21 20.14
C ARG A 2 4.95 4.35 19.11
N LYS A 3 5.97 4.52 18.26
CA LYS A 3 5.93 5.53 17.17
C LYS A 3 4.66 5.28 16.34
N LYS A 4 3.88 6.34 16.11
CA LYS A 4 2.69 6.29 15.24
C LYS A 4 3.15 5.89 13.84
N ALA A 5 2.65 4.77 13.33
CA ALA A 5 2.99 4.32 11.99
C ALA A 5 2.50 5.34 10.95
N LYS A 6 3.29 5.55 9.87
CA LYS A 6 2.86 6.37 8.72
C LYS A 6 1.57 5.76 8.17
N SER A 7 0.57 6.61 7.94
CA SER A 7 -0.66 6.21 7.25
C SER A 7 -0.43 6.23 5.73
N ILE A 8 -0.94 5.23 5.02
CA ILE A 8 -0.88 5.17 3.56
C ILE A 8 -1.92 6.16 3.00
N THR A 9 -1.44 7.16 2.28
CA THR A 9 -2.29 8.19 1.65
C THR A 9 -2.81 7.74 0.29
N TRP A 10 -3.76 8.49 -0.29
CA TRP A 10 -4.23 8.24 -1.65
C TRP A 10 -3.10 8.21 -2.69
N LYS A 11 -2.17 9.17 -2.62
CA LYS A 11 -1.00 9.21 -3.51
C LYS A 11 -0.09 8.00 -3.34
N ASP A 12 0.12 7.56 -2.10
CA ASP A 12 0.88 6.33 -1.82
C ASP A 12 0.18 5.11 -2.46
N ARG A 13 -1.16 5.02 -2.40
CA ARG A 13 -1.93 3.93 -3.04
C ARG A 13 -1.74 3.89 -4.55
N GLN A 14 -1.86 5.05 -5.22
CA GLN A 14 -1.62 5.15 -6.67
C GLN A 14 -0.20 4.74 -7.02
N ARG A 15 0.78 5.13 -6.19
CA ARG A 15 2.18 4.73 -6.37
C ARG A 15 2.36 3.21 -6.21
N ILE A 16 1.78 2.61 -5.17
CA ILE A 16 1.80 1.15 -4.96
C ILE A 16 1.21 0.42 -6.18
N GLU A 17 0.11 0.92 -6.75
CA GLU A 17 -0.52 0.31 -7.93
C GLU A 17 0.42 0.30 -9.14
N LEU A 18 1.09 1.42 -9.41
CA LEU A 18 2.07 1.52 -10.49
C LEU A 18 3.26 0.58 -10.26
N LEU A 19 3.75 0.50 -9.02
CA LEU A 19 4.90 -0.36 -8.69
C LEU A 19 4.58 -1.85 -8.75
N LEU A 20 3.37 -2.25 -8.37
CA LEU A 20 2.91 -3.64 -8.51
C LEU A 20 2.71 -4.02 -9.98
N LYS A 21 2.28 -3.08 -10.84
CA LYS A 21 2.15 -3.33 -12.29
C LYS A 21 3.49 -3.59 -12.98
N VAL A 22 4.59 -3.03 -12.46
CA VAL A 22 5.96 -3.33 -12.94
C VAL A 22 6.61 -4.47 -12.16
N GLU A 23 5.82 -5.25 -11.42
CA GLU A 23 6.25 -6.44 -10.65
C GLU A 23 7.38 -6.16 -9.64
N LEU A 24 7.44 -4.93 -9.11
CA LEU A 24 8.45 -4.58 -8.12
C LEU A 24 8.23 -5.37 -6.82
N PRO A 25 9.28 -5.91 -6.18
CA PRO A 25 9.11 -6.66 -4.93
C PRO A 25 8.58 -5.76 -3.80
N VAL A 26 7.73 -6.32 -2.96
CA VAL A 26 7.09 -5.64 -1.81
C VAL A 26 8.11 -4.97 -0.88
N THR A 27 9.32 -5.50 -0.77
CA THR A 27 10.42 -4.90 0.01
C THR A 27 10.82 -3.52 -0.54
N GLN A 28 10.92 -3.38 -1.86
CA GLN A 28 11.25 -2.12 -2.52
C GLN A 28 10.07 -1.14 -2.47
N ILE A 29 8.85 -1.64 -2.67
CA ILE A 29 7.63 -0.82 -2.54
C ILE A 29 7.52 -0.24 -1.13
N ALA A 30 7.74 -1.06 -0.10
CA ALA A 30 7.70 -0.60 1.28
C ALA A 30 8.74 0.50 1.56
N ALA A 31 9.94 0.37 0.98
CA ALA A 31 10.98 1.39 1.07
C ALA A 31 10.62 2.69 0.33
N ASP A 32 10.10 2.62 -0.90
CA ASP A 32 9.64 3.77 -1.70
C ASP A 32 8.55 4.56 -0.98
N ILE A 33 7.59 3.86 -0.36
CA ILE A 33 6.48 4.46 0.37
C ILE A 33 6.90 4.87 1.80
N GLY A 34 7.96 4.30 2.37
CA GLY A 34 8.39 4.58 3.74
C GLY A 34 7.47 3.94 4.80
N VAL A 35 7.01 2.71 4.56
CA VAL A 35 6.19 1.91 5.48
C VAL A 35 6.79 0.52 5.70
N THR A 36 6.21 -0.28 6.59
CA THR A 36 6.64 -1.66 6.78
C THR A 36 6.12 -2.56 5.65
N ARG A 37 6.81 -3.68 5.39
CA ARG A 37 6.33 -4.72 4.46
C ARG A 37 4.92 -5.21 4.81
N GLY A 38 4.65 -5.38 6.11
CA GLY A 38 3.33 -5.80 6.61
C GLY A 38 2.22 -4.81 6.24
N ALA A 39 2.50 -3.51 6.28
CA ALA A 39 1.54 -2.49 5.85
C ALA A 39 1.23 -2.60 4.34
N ILE A 40 2.23 -2.90 3.50
CA ILE A 40 2.00 -3.13 2.07
C ILE A 40 1.15 -4.38 1.83
N TYR A 41 1.43 -5.51 2.50
CA TYR A 41 0.59 -6.70 2.34
C TYR A 41 -0.86 -6.46 2.76
N GLN A 42 -1.09 -5.76 3.87
CA GLN A 42 -2.43 -5.37 4.30
C GLN A 42 -3.11 -4.45 3.29
N GLU A 43 -2.36 -3.49 2.72
CA GLU A 43 -2.86 -2.60 1.68
C GLU A 43 -3.23 -3.38 0.41
N ILE A 44 -2.41 -4.34 0.00
CA ILE A 44 -2.70 -5.20 -1.16
C ILE A 44 -3.99 -5.98 -0.92
N THR A 45 -4.16 -6.61 0.24
CA THR A 45 -5.41 -7.30 0.60
C THR A 45 -6.61 -6.35 0.57
N ARG A 46 -6.44 -5.11 1.06
CA ARG A 46 -7.49 -4.08 1.04
C ARG A 46 -7.90 -3.68 -0.39
N GLY A 47 -6.95 -3.63 -1.31
CA GLY A 47 -7.15 -3.28 -2.72
C GLY A 47 -7.52 -4.43 -3.65
N GLY A 48 -7.61 -5.67 -3.14
CA GLY A 48 -8.02 -6.84 -3.91
C GLY A 48 -6.94 -7.41 -4.85
N GLN A 49 -7.35 -8.37 -5.69
CA GLN A 49 -6.53 -8.99 -6.74
C GLN A 49 -7.26 -8.91 -8.09
N PRO A 50 -6.67 -8.23 -9.10
CA PRO A 50 -5.46 -7.42 -9.04
C PRO A 50 -5.65 -6.18 -8.14
N TYR A 51 -4.55 -5.67 -7.58
CA TYR A 51 -4.60 -4.52 -6.67
C TYR A 51 -5.12 -3.26 -7.38
N SER A 52 -6.11 -2.59 -6.79
CA SER A 52 -6.64 -1.30 -7.21
C SER A 52 -6.51 -0.27 -6.08
N ALA A 53 -5.89 0.87 -6.39
CA ALA A 53 -5.81 1.97 -5.43
C ALA A 53 -7.21 2.44 -5.01
N ASP A 54 -8.13 2.63 -5.97
CA ASP A 54 -9.49 3.09 -5.72
C ASP A 54 -10.25 2.16 -4.77
N LEU A 55 -10.17 0.84 -5.01
CA LEU A 55 -10.78 -0.15 -4.13
C LEU A 55 -10.17 -0.09 -2.73
N ALA A 56 -8.85 0.01 -2.65
CA ALA A 56 -8.16 0.09 -1.37
C ALA A 56 -8.59 1.34 -0.58
N GLN A 57 -8.72 2.48 -1.26
CA GLN A 57 -9.16 3.76 -0.69
C GLN A 57 -10.61 3.70 -0.20
N LYS A 58 -11.51 3.10 -0.99
CA LYS A 58 -12.91 2.91 -0.61
C LYS A 58 -13.05 2.05 0.65
N ASN A 59 -12.14 1.08 0.82
CA ASN A 59 -12.11 0.17 1.97
C ASN A 59 -11.33 0.75 3.17
N VAL A 60 -10.86 2.00 3.12
CA VAL A 60 -10.26 2.64 4.30
C VAL A 60 -11.36 2.96 5.31
N GLY A 61 -11.40 2.20 6.40
CA GLY A 61 -12.38 2.38 7.49
C GLY A 61 -13.68 1.58 7.32
N ALA A 62 -13.74 0.71 6.31
CA ALA A 62 -14.79 -0.31 6.18
C ALA A 62 -14.57 -1.48 7.15
#